data_AF-A0A6P3HA27-F1
#
_entry.id   AF-A0A6P3HA27-F1
#
_cell.length_a   1.000
_cell.length_b   1.000
_cell.length_c   1.000
_cell.angle_alpha   90.00
_cell.angle_beta   90.00
_cell.angle_gamma   90.00
#
_symmetry.space_group_name_H-M   'P 1'
#
loop_
_entity.id
_entity.type
_entity.pdbx_description
1 polymer ?
#
loop_
_entity_poly.entity_id
_entity_poly.type
_entity_poly.pdbx_seq_one_letter_code
_entity_poly.pdbx_strand_id
1 'polypeptide(L)'
;MAGSTTEHAPDYTAILGISDEAARLRALDAYLSTRSYLQGFALSQADVDVFRQLSGPPADPQLFHVARWFRHVTAILGSPPAARPPCGLQASRGRRAQPTWSPPAGSEPCQLRLYNSLTRRKDVFVPQDGRRVTWYCCGPTVYDASHMGHARSYISFDILRRVLRDYFKFDVFYCMNITDIDDKVKGVLRIKF
;
A
#
# COMPACT_ATOMS: atom_id res chain seq x y z
N MET A 1 35.44 -15.45 -18.02
CA MET A 1 35.39 -15.98 -16.64
C MET A 1 35.67 -14.83 -15.68
N ALA A 2 34.67 -13.99 -15.42
CA ALA A 2 34.80 -12.91 -14.44
C ALA A 2 34.39 -13.50 -13.08
N GLY A 3 35.36 -13.71 -12.19
CA GLY A 3 35.12 -14.19 -10.84
C GLY A 3 34.39 -13.12 -10.05
N SER A 4 33.11 -13.35 -9.75
CA SER A 4 32.41 -12.58 -8.73
C SER A 4 33.00 -12.96 -7.37
N THR A 5 33.88 -12.11 -6.84
CA THR A 5 34.25 -12.16 -5.43
C THR A 5 33.02 -11.74 -4.62
N THR A 6 32.15 -12.70 -4.33
CA THR A 6 31.15 -12.55 -3.28
C THR A 6 31.93 -12.50 -1.96
N GLU A 7 32.25 -11.29 -1.50
CA GLU A 7 32.58 -11.06 -0.09
C GLU A 7 31.44 -11.67 0.73
N HIS A 8 31.72 -12.83 1.34
CA HIS A 8 30.79 -13.44 2.28
C HIS A 8 30.67 -12.48 3.45
N ALA A 9 29.50 -11.85 3.61
CA ALA A 9 29.17 -11.13 4.82
C ALA A 9 29.48 -12.05 6.01
N PRO A 10 30.22 -11.57 7.02
CA PRO A 10 30.74 -12.40 8.11
C PRO A 10 29.61 -13.18 8.76
N ASP A 11 29.82 -14.46 9.00
CA ASP A 11 28.85 -15.28 9.72
C ASP A 11 28.63 -14.71 11.14
N TYR A 12 27.48 -14.99 11.75
CA TYR A 12 27.09 -14.47 13.07
C TYR A 12 28.19 -14.71 14.13
N THR A 13 28.90 -15.83 14.03
CA THR A 13 30.05 -16.20 14.87
C THR A 13 31.22 -15.22 14.77
N ALA A 14 31.53 -14.72 13.58
CA ALA A 14 32.57 -13.72 13.35
C ALA A 14 32.16 -12.34 13.87
N ILE A 15 30.88 -11.97 13.75
CA ILE A 15 30.35 -10.71 14.29
C ILE A 15 30.39 -10.72 15.82
N LEU A 16 30.03 -11.84 16.44
CA LEU A 16 30.04 -12.02 17.90
C LEU A 16 31.44 -12.00 18.51
N GLY A 17 32.48 -12.34 17.75
CA GLY A 17 33.87 -12.30 18.19
C GLY A 17 34.50 -10.90 18.23
N ILE A 18 33.81 -9.86 17.77
CA ILE A 18 34.33 -8.49 17.76
C ILE A 18 34.18 -7.88 19.16
N SER A 19 35.32 -7.60 19.81
CA SER A 19 35.36 -6.98 21.16
C SER A 19 34.93 -5.51 21.18
N ASP A 20 35.15 -4.78 20.09
CA ASP A 20 34.73 -3.38 19.96
C ASP A 20 33.24 -3.27 19.62
N GLU A 21 32.46 -2.63 20.48
CA GLU A 21 31.01 -2.54 20.34
C GLU A 21 30.59 -1.76 19.09
N ALA A 22 31.29 -0.67 18.76
CA ALA A 22 30.97 0.16 17.62
C ALA A 22 31.26 -0.57 16.29
N ALA A 23 32.39 -1.26 16.18
CA ALA A 23 32.72 -2.09 15.03
C ALA A 23 31.77 -3.29 14.90
N ARG A 24 31.37 -3.91 16.01
CA ARG A 24 30.39 -5.00 16.03
C ARG A 24 29.03 -4.56 15.51
N LEU A 25 28.55 -3.39 15.96
CA LEU A 25 27.28 -2.83 15.50
C LEU A 25 27.30 -2.47 14.01
N ARG A 26 28.41 -1.91 13.51
CA ARG A 26 28.58 -1.64 12.06
C ARG A 26 28.61 -2.93 11.24
N ALA A 27 29.32 -3.95 11.71
CA ALA A 27 29.37 -5.25 11.05
C ALA A 27 27.99 -5.93 11.02
N LEU A 28 27.24 -5.83 12.12
CA LEU A 28 25.87 -6.34 12.20
C LEU A 28 24.92 -5.56 11.27
N ASP A 29 25.04 -4.24 11.18
CA ASP A 29 24.23 -3.43 10.27
C ASP A 29 24.45 -3.79 8.80
N ALA A 30 25.73 -3.94 8.40
CA ALA A 30 26.10 -4.42 7.07
C ALA A 30 25.55 -5.83 6.80
N TYR A 31 25.63 -6.74 7.78
CA TYR A 31 25.09 -8.10 7.67
C TYR A 31 23.57 -8.12 7.49
N LEU A 32 22.85 -7.26 8.20
CA LEU A 32 21.38 -7.15 8.16
C LEU A 32 20.89 -6.37 6.95
N SER A 33 21.75 -5.59 6.29
CA SER A 33 21.39 -4.82 5.08
C SER A 33 20.92 -5.70 3.93
N THR A 34 21.50 -6.89 3.80
CA THR A 34 21.19 -7.87 2.76
C THR A 34 20.12 -8.89 3.18
N ARG A 35 19.69 -8.87 4.45
CA ARG A 35 18.74 -9.83 5.03
C ARG A 35 17.52 -9.12 5.59
N SER A 36 16.49 -9.01 4.76
CA SER A 36 15.24 -8.32 5.11
C SER A 36 14.29 -9.24 5.89
N TYR A 37 14.01 -8.89 7.15
CA TYR A 37 13.02 -9.55 8.03
C TYR A 37 11.56 -9.41 7.57
N LEU A 38 11.31 -8.79 6.42
CA LEU A 38 9.95 -8.70 5.85
C LEU A 38 9.58 -9.88 4.95
N GLN A 39 10.54 -10.66 4.44
CA GLN A 39 10.25 -11.65 3.41
C GLN A 39 11.04 -12.94 3.65
N GLY A 40 10.42 -13.87 4.39
CA GLY A 40 10.88 -15.27 4.48
C GLY A 40 12.07 -15.57 5.41
N PHE A 41 12.59 -14.58 6.15
CA PHE A 41 13.66 -14.83 7.13
C PHE A 41 13.09 -15.31 8.47
N ALA A 42 13.57 -16.45 8.97
CA ALA A 42 13.17 -17.02 10.25
C ALA A 42 14.21 -16.69 11.34
N LEU A 43 13.73 -16.33 12.53
CA LEU A 43 14.58 -16.05 13.69
C LEU A 43 15.43 -17.29 14.05
N SER A 44 16.76 -17.11 14.12
CA SER A 44 17.71 -18.16 14.50
C SER A 44 18.19 -18.01 15.95
N GLN A 45 18.85 -19.05 16.49
CA GLN A 45 19.44 -18.97 17.82
C GLN A 45 20.54 -17.89 17.92
N ALA A 46 21.29 -17.67 16.84
CA ALA A 46 22.32 -16.64 16.79
C ALA A 46 21.73 -15.22 16.89
N ASP A 47 20.55 -14.99 16.28
CA ASP A 47 19.82 -13.72 16.43
C ASP A 47 19.45 -13.47 17.90
N VAL A 48 19.00 -14.51 18.61
CA VAL A 48 18.64 -14.44 20.03
C VAL A 48 19.86 -14.09 20.88
N ASP A 49 21.01 -14.70 20.60
CA ASP A 49 22.23 -14.49 21.38
C ASP A 49 22.81 -13.10 21.15
N VAL A 50 22.80 -12.58 19.93
CA VAL A 50 23.16 -11.18 19.64
C VAL A 50 22.16 -10.22 20.28
N PHE A 51 20.87 -10.50 20.19
CA PHE A 51 19.83 -9.66 20.78
C PHE A 51 20.00 -9.51 22.30
N ARG A 52 20.37 -10.59 23.01
CA ARG A 52 20.62 -10.57 24.46
C ARG A 52 21.86 -9.78 24.85
N GLN A 53 22.84 -9.63 23.96
CA GLN A 53 24.05 -8.85 24.21
C GLN A 53 23.84 -7.34 24.05
N LEU A 54 22.73 -6.93 23.42
CA LEU A 54 22.40 -5.52 23.22
C LEU A 54 21.50 -5.00 24.34
N SER A 55 21.92 -3.88 24.94
CA SER A 55 21.16 -3.19 25.99
C SER A 55 19.95 -2.42 25.43
N GLY A 56 19.92 -2.14 24.14
CA GLY A 56 18.87 -1.36 23.48
C GLY A 56 19.13 -1.18 21.98
N PRO A 57 18.21 -0.55 21.23
CA PRO A 57 18.45 -0.22 19.84
C PRO A 57 19.58 0.82 19.75
N PRO A 58 20.47 0.75 18.74
CA PRO A 58 21.52 1.75 18.56
C PRO A 58 20.91 3.15 18.37
N ALA A 59 21.53 4.16 18.99
CA ALA A 59 21.11 5.55 18.91
C ALA A 59 21.56 6.24 17.61
N ASP A 60 22.57 5.68 16.94
CA ASP A 60 23.10 6.18 15.68
C ASP A 60 22.08 6.00 14.54
N PRO A 61 21.63 7.09 13.89
CA PRO A 61 20.70 7.03 12.75
C PRO A 61 21.23 6.27 11.54
N GLN A 62 22.56 6.11 11.42
CA GLN A 62 23.18 5.37 10.31
C GLN A 62 23.04 3.85 10.44
N LEU A 63 22.74 3.34 11.64
CA LEU A 63 22.58 1.91 11.92
C LEU A 63 21.11 1.48 11.83
N PHE A 64 20.46 1.82 10.72
CA PHE A 64 19.01 1.66 10.56
C PHE A 64 18.58 0.19 10.40
N HIS A 65 19.44 -0.69 9.87
CA HIS A 65 19.13 -2.11 9.74
C HIS A 65 19.14 -2.80 11.11
N VAL A 66 20.14 -2.51 11.96
CA VAL A 66 20.20 -3.01 13.34
C VAL A 66 19.03 -2.45 14.16
N ALA A 67 18.75 -1.15 14.08
CA ALA A 67 17.65 -0.54 14.83
C ALA A 67 16.29 -1.15 14.47
N ARG A 68 16.06 -1.40 13.19
CA ARG A 68 14.85 -2.05 12.68
C ARG A 68 14.76 -3.51 13.14
N TRP A 69 15.83 -4.27 12.98
CA TRP A 69 15.92 -5.66 13.43
C TRP A 69 15.69 -5.78 14.94
N PHE A 70 16.34 -4.94 15.74
CA PHE A 70 16.19 -4.92 17.20
C PHE A 70 14.73 -4.72 17.61
N ARG A 71 14.02 -3.78 16.99
CA ARG A 71 12.59 -3.55 17.23
C ARG A 71 11.72 -4.75 16.85
N HIS A 72 12.05 -5.41 15.75
CA HIS A 72 11.34 -6.60 15.29
C HIS A 72 11.53 -7.77 16.27
N VAL A 73 12.77 -8.07 16.66
CA VAL A 73 13.08 -9.13 17.64
C VAL A 73 12.48 -8.81 19.02
N THR A 74 12.51 -7.54 19.45
CA THR A 74 11.84 -7.09 20.69
C THR A 74 10.33 -7.35 20.67
N ALA A 75 9.67 -7.19 19.52
CA ALA A 75 8.24 -7.48 19.40
C ALA A 75 7.92 -8.98 19.52
N ILE A 76 8.90 -9.86 19.24
CA ILE A 76 8.76 -11.32 19.29
C ILE A 76 9.15 -11.87 20.68
N LEU A 77 10.28 -11.43 21.23
CA LEU A 77 10.88 -11.98 22.45
C LEU A 77 10.67 -11.13 23.72
N GLY A 78 10.21 -9.88 23.58
CA GLY A 78 10.19 -8.89 24.66
C GLY A 78 11.55 -8.19 24.87
N SER A 79 11.58 -7.15 25.72
CA SER A 79 12.80 -6.38 25.99
C SER A 79 13.85 -7.19 26.79
N PRO A 80 15.15 -7.05 26.49
CA PRO A 80 16.22 -7.72 27.24
C PRO A 80 16.31 -7.20 28.69
N PRO A 81 16.75 -8.05 29.64
CA PRO A 81 16.64 -7.81 31.08
C PRO A 81 17.43 -6.58 31.59
N ALA A 82 18.49 -6.17 30.89
CA ALA A 82 19.34 -5.03 31.28
C ALA A 82 18.72 -3.64 30.97
N ALA A 83 17.64 -3.57 30.18
CA ALA A 83 17.00 -2.33 29.76
C ALA A 83 15.91 -1.82 30.73
N ARG A 84 15.78 -2.41 31.92
CA ARG A 84 14.76 -2.03 32.91
C ARG A 84 15.30 -0.95 33.85
N PRO A 85 14.94 0.35 33.70
CA PRO A 85 14.92 1.25 34.86
C PRO A 85 13.93 0.71 35.91
N PRO A 86 14.05 1.09 37.20
CA PRO A 86 13.06 0.71 38.21
C PRO A 86 11.66 1.04 37.69
N CYS A 87 10.82 0.01 37.67
CA CYS A 87 9.47 0.03 37.14
C CYS A 87 8.61 0.99 37.96
N GLY A 88 8.63 2.27 37.63
CA GLY A 88 7.41 3.05 37.73
C GLY A 88 6.44 2.38 36.76
N LEU A 89 5.37 1.80 37.29
CA LEU A 89 4.23 1.32 36.52
C LEU A 89 3.85 2.42 35.52
N GLN A 90 4.36 2.36 34.29
CA GLN A 90 3.73 3.06 33.19
C GLN A 90 2.44 2.30 32.99
N ALA A 91 1.37 2.86 33.58
CA ALA A 91 0.01 2.44 33.37
C ALA A 91 -0.13 2.08 31.89
N SER A 92 -0.61 0.86 31.64
CA SER A 92 -0.93 0.33 30.32
C SER A 92 -1.32 1.49 29.41
N ARG A 93 -0.55 1.76 28.35
CA ARG A 93 -0.95 2.73 27.32
C ARG A 93 -2.40 2.43 27.03
N GLY A 94 -3.28 3.35 27.43
CA GLY A 94 -4.71 3.09 27.53
C GLY A 94 -5.19 2.45 26.24
N ARG A 95 -6.15 1.53 26.37
CA ARG A 95 -6.88 0.95 25.23
C ARG A 95 -7.12 2.09 24.24
N ARG A 96 -6.55 2.00 23.02
CA ARG A 96 -6.58 3.09 22.04
C ARG A 96 -8.04 3.39 21.72
N ALA A 97 -8.62 4.34 22.45
CA ALA A 97 -9.99 4.74 22.27
C ALA A 97 -10.04 5.53 20.96
N GLN A 98 -10.98 5.16 20.10
CA GLN A 98 -11.28 6.00 18.94
C GLN A 98 -11.66 7.39 19.48
N PRO A 99 -11.10 8.47 18.91
CA PRO A 99 -11.50 9.81 19.33
C PRO A 99 -13.01 9.96 19.11
N THR A 100 -13.67 10.69 20.00
CA THR A 100 -15.09 11.01 19.84
C THR A 100 -15.27 11.71 18.49
N TRP A 101 -16.05 11.10 17.60
CA TRP A 101 -16.36 11.67 16.30
C TRP A 101 -17.12 12.99 16.51
N SER A 102 -16.63 14.06 15.89
CA SER A 102 -17.36 15.30 15.73
C SER A 102 -17.64 15.52 14.24
N PRO A 103 -18.84 15.99 13.86
CA PRO A 103 -19.08 16.39 12.49
C PRO A 103 -18.15 17.57 12.14
N PRO A 104 -17.53 17.58 10.94
CA PRO A 104 -16.81 18.76 10.48
C PRO A 104 -17.80 19.94 10.41
N ALA A 105 -17.29 21.15 10.65
CA ALA A 105 -18.07 22.37 10.38
C ALA A 105 -18.61 22.29 8.95
N GLY A 106 -19.93 22.44 8.78
CA GLY A 106 -20.59 22.25 7.49
C GLY A 106 -19.88 23.07 6.42
N SER A 107 -19.35 22.40 5.40
CA SER A 107 -18.75 23.07 4.25
C SER A 107 -19.86 23.46 3.27
N GLU A 108 -19.67 24.57 2.56
CA GLU A 108 -20.46 24.94 1.38
C GLU A 108 -20.66 23.72 0.45
N PRO A 109 -21.81 23.64 -0.25
CA PRO A 109 -22.09 22.51 -1.13
C PRO A 109 -20.97 22.36 -2.17
N CYS A 110 -20.38 21.16 -2.21
CA CYS A 110 -19.28 20.84 -3.10
C CYS A 110 -19.68 21.10 -4.56
N GLN A 111 -18.90 21.90 -5.30
CA GLN A 111 -19.09 22.10 -6.72
C GLN A 111 -18.51 20.92 -7.52
N LEU A 112 -19.32 20.31 -8.40
CA LEU A 112 -18.88 19.20 -9.23
C LEU A 112 -17.83 19.67 -10.27
N ARG A 113 -16.67 19.03 -10.25
CA ARG A 113 -15.61 19.21 -11.25
C ARG A 113 -15.23 17.87 -11.87
N LEU A 114 -15.17 17.81 -13.19
CA LEU A 114 -14.79 16.62 -13.93
C LEU A 114 -13.45 16.84 -14.65
N TYR A 115 -12.65 15.78 -14.75
CA TYR A 115 -11.44 15.83 -15.57
C TYR A 115 -11.84 15.78 -17.04
N ASN A 116 -11.48 16.83 -17.78
CA ASN A 116 -11.76 16.97 -19.18
C ASN A 116 -10.50 16.63 -19.99
N SER A 117 -10.53 15.51 -20.71
CA SER A 117 -9.39 15.05 -21.51
C SER A 117 -9.03 16.00 -22.66
N LEU A 118 -9.97 16.82 -23.15
CA LEU A 118 -9.72 17.83 -24.19
C LEU A 118 -8.83 18.97 -23.67
N THR A 119 -9.10 19.46 -22.45
CA THR A 119 -8.34 20.55 -21.81
C THR A 119 -7.23 20.05 -20.90
N ARG A 120 -7.22 18.75 -20.59
CA ARG A 120 -6.34 18.07 -19.62
C ARG A 120 -6.40 18.66 -18.22
N ARG A 121 -7.54 19.25 -17.83
CA ARG A 121 -7.75 19.90 -16.53
C ARG A 121 -9.05 19.45 -15.90
N LYS A 122 -9.21 19.74 -14.59
CA LYS A 122 -10.49 19.59 -13.90
C LYS A 122 -11.33 20.83 -14.15
N ASP A 123 -12.37 20.72 -14.96
CA ASP A 123 -13.26 21.82 -15.28
C ASP A 123 -14.55 21.73 -14.45
N VAL A 124 -15.18 22.86 -14.18
CA VAL A 124 -16.51 22.88 -13.53
C VAL A 124 -17.51 22.24 -14.48
N PHE A 125 -18.29 21.29 -13.98
CA PHE A 125 -19.31 20.64 -14.79
C PHE A 125 -20.57 21.48 -14.83
N VAL A 126 -20.93 21.93 -16.03
CA VAL A 126 -22.16 22.70 -16.30
C VAL A 126 -22.94 21.95 -17.38
N PRO A 127 -24.14 21.42 -17.09
CA PRO A 127 -24.98 20.79 -18.11
C PRO A 127 -25.42 21.78 -19.18
N GLN A 128 -25.70 21.27 -20.38
CA GLN A 128 -26.17 22.11 -21.49
C GLN A 128 -27.61 22.60 -21.31
N ASP A 129 -28.46 21.79 -20.65
CA ASP A 129 -29.89 22.07 -20.46
C ASP A 129 -30.28 21.93 -18.99
N GLY A 130 -30.17 23.02 -18.23
CA GLY A 130 -30.56 23.07 -16.82
C GLY A 130 -29.91 21.97 -15.97
N ARG A 131 -30.73 21.02 -15.50
CA ARG A 131 -30.28 19.85 -14.71
C ARG A 131 -30.19 18.56 -15.52
N ARG A 132 -30.51 18.60 -16.81
CA ARG A 132 -30.49 17.43 -17.68
C ARG A 132 -29.08 17.18 -18.19
N VAL A 133 -28.58 15.97 -17.94
CA VAL A 133 -27.27 15.50 -18.37
C VAL A 133 -27.47 14.37 -19.37
N THR A 134 -27.06 14.61 -20.62
CA THR A 134 -26.96 13.56 -21.64
C THR A 134 -25.55 12.98 -21.60
N TRP A 135 -25.46 11.67 -21.41
CA TRP A 135 -24.17 11.00 -21.24
C TRP A 135 -24.08 9.74 -22.08
N TYR A 136 -23.12 9.71 -22.99
CA TYR A 136 -22.74 8.54 -23.77
C TYR A 136 -21.49 7.86 -23.22
N CYS A 137 -21.52 6.52 -23.20
CA CYS A 137 -20.37 5.69 -22.88
C CYS A 137 -20.18 4.60 -23.94
N CYS A 138 -18.94 4.36 -24.35
CA CYS A 138 -18.63 3.21 -25.20
C CYS A 138 -18.86 1.91 -24.41
N GLY A 139 -19.66 1.00 -24.95
CA GLY A 139 -19.85 -0.33 -24.38
C GLY A 139 -18.96 -1.39 -25.01
N PRO A 140 -19.24 -2.69 -24.74
CA PRO A 140 -18.36 -3.78 -25.10
C PRO A 140 -18.45 -4.13 -26.58
N THR A 141 -17.35 -4.70 -27.10
CA THR A 141 -17.39 -5.47 -28.34
C THR A 141 -17.55 -6.96 -28.00
N VAL A 142 -18.62 -7.60 -28.46
CA VAL A 142 -19.09 -8.92 -27.98
C VAL A 142 -18.36 -10.11 -28.61
N TYR A 143 -17.03 -10.16 -28.50
CA TYR A 143 -16.22 -11.28 -29.02
C TYR A 143 -15.91 -12.37 -28.02
N ASP A 144 -15.85 -12.02 -26.75
CA ASP A 144 -15.39 -12.91 -25.71
C ASP A 144 -16.08 -12.56 -24.38
N ALA A 145 -15.93 -13.44 -23.40
CA ALA A 145 -16.39 -13.22 -22.06
C ALA A 145 -15.83 -11.91 -21.48
N SER A 146 -16.64 -11.24 -20.67
CA SER A 146 -16.21 -10.03 -19.99
C SER A 146 -15.12 -10.33 -18.97
N HIS A 147 -14.01 -9.58 -19.04
CA HIS A 147 -12.89 -9.68 -18.11
C HIS A 147 -12.94 -8.53 -17.09
N MET A 148 -12.04 -8.56 -16.09
CA MET A 148 -12.02 -7.57 -15.01
C MET A 148 -11.84 -6.12 -15.48
N GLY A 149 -11.23 -5.92 -16.66
CA GLY A 149 -11.11 -4.60 -17.30
C GLY A 149 -12.47 -4.00 -17.63
N HIS A 150 -13.38 -4.77 -18.22
CA HIS A 150 -14.76 -4.35 -18.47
C HIS A 150 -15.49 -4.05 -17.16
N ALA A 151 -15.39 -4.95 -16.18
CA ALA A 151 -16.05 -4.77 -14.88
C ALA A 151 -15.62 -3.47 -14.19
N ARG A 152 -14.31 -3.17 -14.16
CA ARG A 152 -13.78 -1.94 -13.57
C ARG A 152 -14.38 -0.70 -14.21
N SER A 153 -14.45 -0.66 -15.54
CA SER A 153 -14.97 0.49 -16.28
C SER A 153 -16.46 0.70 -16.00
N TYR A 154 -17.27 -0.35 -16.12
CA TYR A 154 -18.73 -0.24 -15.93
C TYR A 154 -19.12 0.07 -14.49
N ILE A 155 -18.44 -0.50 -13.51
CA ILE A 155 -18.65 -0.17 -12.09
C ILE A 155 -18.30 1.30 -11.84
N SER A 156 -17.18 1.78 -12.40
CA SER A 156 -16.76 3.18 -12.23
C SER A 156 -17.80 4.15 -12.81
N PHE A 157 -18.33 3.86 -13.99
CA PHE A 157 -19.37 4.67 -14.60
C PHE A 157 -20.72 4.58 -13.86
N ASP A 158 -21.07 3.41 -13.31
CA ASP A 158 -22.28 3.27 -12.49
C ASP A 158 -22.19 4.10 -11.20
N ILE A 159 -21.04 4.08 -10.52
CA ILE A 159 -20.80 4.91 -9.33
C ILE A 159 -20.95 6.39 -9.68
N LEU A 160 -20.31 6.85 -10.77
CA LEU A 160 -20.43 8.24 -11.22
C LEU A 160 -21.88 8.61 -11.52
N ARG A 161 -22.62 7.76 -12.24
CA ARG A 161 -24.04 7.97 -12.55
C ARG A 161 -24.89 8.13 -11.28
N ARG A 162 -24.67 7.27 -10.28
CA ARG A 162 -25.36 7.35 -8.98
C ARG A 162 -25.00 8.63 -8.23
N VAL A 163 -23.73 9.04 -8.23
CA VAL A 163 -23.31 10.31 -7.60
C VAL A 163 -23.99 11.50 -8.28
N LEU A 164 -24.02 11.55 -9.61
CA LEU A 164 -24.68 12.63 -10.37
C LEU A 164 -26.18 12.71 -10.07
N ARG A 165 -26.86 11.56 -10.07
CA ARG A 165 -28.32 11.49 -9.85
C ARG A 165 -28.70 11.69 -8.38
N ASP A 166 -28.05 10.96 -7.48
CA ASP A 166 -28.51 10.80 -6.09
C ASP A 166 -27.94 11.88 -5.17
N TYR A 167 -26.68 12.31 -5.39
CA TYR A 167 -26.04 13.36 -4.59
C TYR A 167 -26.27 14.75 -5.20
N PHE A 168 -25.95 14.93 -6.48
CA PHE A 168 -26.07 16.24 -7.15
C PHE A 168 -27.47 16.54 -7.72
N LYS A 169 -28.38 15.56 -7.71
CA LYS A 169 -29.77 15.71 -8.18
C LYS A 169 -29.87 16.16 -9.65
N PHE A 170 -29.01 15.61 -10.51
CA PHE A 170 -29.14 15.74 -11.96
C PHE A 170 -30.12 14.72 -12.54
N ASP A 171 -30.80 15.11 -13.63
CA ASP A 171 -31.57 14.19 -14.47
C ASP A 171 -30.65 13.59 -15.53
N VAL A 172 -30.19 12.36 -15.30
CA VAL A 172 -29.15 11.73 -16.13
C VAL A 172 -29.79 10.80 -17.16
N PHE A 173 -29.71 11.18 -18.43
CA PHE A 173 -29.99 10.33 -19.58
C PHE A 173 -28.69 9.65 -20.03
N TYR A 174 -28.52 8.39 -19.62
CA TYR A 174 -27.32 7.59 -19.90
C TYR A 174 -27.57 6.60 -21.03
N CYS A 175 -26.70 6.59 -22.04
CA CYS A 175 -26.73 5.66 -23.16
C CYS A 175 -25.36 4.96 -23.29
N MET A 176 -25.41 3.64 -23.54
CA MET A 176 -24.22 2.83 -23.81
C MET A 176 -24.51 1.92 -25.00
N ASN A 177 -23.61 1.92 -25.98
CA ASN A 177 -23.75 1.07 -27.16
C ASN A 177 -23.29 -0.37 -26.89
N ILE A 178 -23.60 -1.27 -27.81
CA ILE A 178 -22.98 -2.59 -27.91
C ILE A 178 -22.42 -2.69 -29.32
N THR A 179 -21.15 -3.08 -29.45
CA THR A 179 -20.53 -3.27 -30.77
C THR A 179 -20.60 -4.76 -31.12
N ASP A 180 -21.54 -5.11 -31.97
CA ASP A 180 -21.78 -6.49 -32.47
C ASP A 180 -21.12 -6.76 -33.83
N ILE A 181 -20.69 -5.71 -34.54
CA ILE A 181 -19.96 -5.78 -35.80
C ILE A 181 -18.68 -4.94 -35.72
N ASP A 182 -17.53 -5.60 -35.82
CA ASP A 182 -16.19 -4.99 -35.93
C ASP A 182 -15.21 -6.03 -36.56
N ASP A 183 -14.06 -5.61 -37.08
CA ASP A 183 -13.19 -6.51 -37.87
C ASP A 183 -12.64 -7.69 -37.06
N LYS A 184 -12.67 -7.62 -35.72
CA LYS A 184 -12.32 -8.72 -34.83
C LYS A 184 -13.45 -9.77 -34.65
N VAL A 185 -14.70 -9.56 -35.11
CA VAL A 185 -15.81 -10.57 -35.02
C VAL A 185 -15.55 -11.78 -35.90
N LYS A 186 -14.84 -11.56 -37.01
CA LYS A 186 -14.94 -12.39 -38.23
C LYS A 186 -14.51 -13.86 -38.05
N GLY A 187 -14.05 -14.28 -36.87
CA GLY A 187 -13.69 -15.66 -36.53
C GLY A 187 -14.46 -16.33 -35.38
N VAL A 188 -15.35 -15.63 -34.65
CA VAL A 188 -15.97 -16.16 -33.41
C VAL A 188 -17.47 -16.49 -33.57
N LEU A 189 -18.11 -16.08 -34.67
CA LEU A 189 -19.51 -16.42 -34.91
C LEU A 189 -19.67 -17.88 -35.38
N ARG A 190 -19.79 -18.82 -34.44
CA ARG A 190 -20.38 -20.14 -34.69
C ARG A 190 -21.71 -20.21 -33.94
N ILE A 191 -22.72 -19.54 -34.48
CA ILE A 191 -24.12 -19.74 -34.08
C ILE A 191 -24.49 -21.17 -34.50
N LYS A 192 -24.49 -22.10 -33.55
CA LYS A 192 -25.19 -23.37 -33.72
C LYS A 192 -26.62 -23.16 -33.24
N PHE A 193 -27.57 -23.27 -34.17
CA PHE A 193 -28.96 -23.53 -33.85
C PHE A 193 -29.11 -24.93 -33.25
#